data_AF-A0A9Q6PZB4-F1
#
_entry.id   AF-A0A9Q6PZB4-F1
#
_cell.length_a   1.000
_cell.length_b   1.000
_cell.length_c   1.000
_cell.angle_alpha   90.00
_cell.angle_beta   90.00
_cell.angle_gamma   90.00
#
_symmetry.space_group_name_H-M   'P 1'
#
loop_
_entity.id
_entity.type
_entity.pdbx_description
1 polymer ?
#
loop_
_entity_poly.entity_id
_entity_poly.type
_entity_poly.pdbx_seq_one_letter_code
_entity_poly.pdbx_strand_id
1 'polypeptide(L)'
;MQNTYRGSDAYEVLADPQSIEAIENNKIELLQLSYLELNSVEYIQKVLANITLLDQDACALNKLRVVYSKITQQIESGQLKVHGLGGGSAITFKGERTKVPEGISKIWYEITDMQGNFRWMDNVSAVLNKVKVEANNRSGYRGLTAIGLFFGSYRDAQTKDLYSKISQAL
;
A
#
# COMPACT_ATOMS: atom_id res chain seq x y z
N MET A 1 -36.49 -4.37 -5.55
CA MET A 1 -35.05 -4.26 -5.23
C MET A 1 -34.33 -3.95 -6.53
N GLN A 2 -34.10 -2.66 -6.83
CA GLN A 2 -33.40 -2.25 -8.04
C GLN A 2 -31.91 -2.15 -7.72
N ASN A 3 -31.12 -2.96 -8.42
CA ASN A 3 -29.68 -2.88 -8.46
C ASN A 3 -29.31 -1.63 -9.28
N THR A 4 -29.08 -0.50 -8.63
CA THR A 4 -28.42 0.65 -9.28
C THR A 4 -26.93 0.36 -9.31
N TYR A 5 -26.49 -0.25 -10.42
CA TYR A 5 -25.09 -0.16 -10.84
C TYR A 5 -24.75 1.33 -10.96
N ARG A 6 -23.88 1.82 -10.08
CA ARG A 6 -23.30 3.16 -10.14
C ARG A 6 -22.27 3.20 -11.26
N GLY A 7 -22.76 3.20 -12.49
CA GLY A 7 -21.97 3.49 -13.69
C GLY A 7 -21.82 5.00 -13.90
N SER A 8 -21.60 5.80 -12.86
CA SER A 8 -21.50 7.25 -13.00
C SER A 8 -20.07 7.71 -13.29
N ASP A 9 -19.08 7.09 -12.68
CA ASP A 9 -17.78 7.75 -12.54
C ASP A 9 -16.90 7.61 -13.80
N ALA A 10 -17.03 6.49 -14.54
CA ALA A 10 -16.31 6.28 -15.80
C ALA A 10 -16.90 7.05 -16.99
N TYR A 11 -18.21 7.30 -16.98
CA TYR A 11 -18.89 8.03 -18.07
C TYR A 11 -18.69 9.54 -17.95
N GLU A 12 -18.41 10.05 -16.75
CA GLU A 12 -18.16 11.47 -16.51
C GLU A 12 -16.82 11.93 -17.12
N VAL A 13 -15.80 11.06 -17.10
CA VAL A 13 -14.50 11.31 -17.77
C VAL A 13 -14.60 11.20 -19.29
N LEU A 14 -15.48 10.34 -19.81
CA LEU A 14 -15.62 10.10 -21.26
C LEU A 14 -16.63 11.03 -21.95
N ALA A 15 -17.29 11.93 -21.21
CA ALA A 15 -18.28 12.85 -21.75
C ALA A 15 -17.67 14.03 -22.53
N ASP A 16 -16.36 14.28 -22.36
CA ASP A 16 -15.63 15.35 -23.03
C ASP A 16 -14.70 14.78 -24.12
N PRO A 17 -14.87 15.17 -25.40
CA PRO A 17 -13.98 14.76 -26.49
C PRO A 17 -12.49 15.05 -26.23
N GLN A 18 -12.16 16.10 -25.48
CA GLN A 18 -10.75 16.39 -25.13
C GLN A 18 -10.18 15.35 -24.15
N SER A 19 -11.03 14.72 -23.34
CA SER A 19 -10.61 13.64 -22.45
C SER A 19 -10.25 12.36 -23.20
N ILE A 20 -10.88 12.10 -24.36
CA ILE A 20 -10.53 10.95 -25.22
C ILE A 20 -9.13 11.13 -25.83
N GLU A 21 -8.85 12.30 -26.42
CA GLU A 21 -7.54 12.61 -26.97
C GLU A 21 -6.45 12.60 -25.89
N ALA A 22 -6.75 13.14 -24.70
CA ALA A 22 -5.84 13.08 -23.56
C ALA A 22 -5.57 11.64 -23.09
N ILE A 23 -6.56 10.74 -23.12
CA ILE A 23 -6.37 9.32 -22.79
C ILE A 23 -5.46 8.63 -23.83
N GLU A 24 -5.69 8.89 -25.12
CA GLU A 24 -4.89 8.29 -26.19
C GLU A 24 -3.41 8.73 -26.11
N ASN A 25 -3.18 10.01 -25.85
CA ASN A 25 -1.84 10.59 -25.76
C ASN A 25 -1.06 10.13 -24.51
N ASN A 26 -1.74 9.72 -23.43
CA ASN A 26 -1.13 9.34 -22.15
C ASN A 26 -1.34 7.86 -21.80
N LYS A 27 -1.48 7.03 -22.83
CA LYS A 27 -1.80 5.60 -22.67
C LYS A 27 -0.76 4.86 -21.83
N ILE A 28 0.52 5.21 -21.91
CA ILE A 28 1.59 4.52 -21.19
C ILE A 28 1.45 4.72 -19.68
N GLU A 29 1.22 5.95 -19.26
CA GLU A 29 1.07 6.35 -17.86
C GLU A 29 -0.22 5.79 -17.25
N LEU A 30 -1.30 5.77 -18.05
CA LEU A 30 -2.55 5.11 -17.65
C LEU A 30 -2.40 3.59 -17.52
N LEU A 31 -1.62 2.94 -18.39
CA LEU A 31 -1.29 1.52 -18.24
C LEU A 31 -0.45 1.27 -16.98
N GLN A 32 0.47 2.18 -16.65
CA GLN A 32 1.27 2.09 -15.43
C GLN A 32 0.40 2.25 -14.16
N LEU A 33 -0.55 3.19 -14.15
CA LEU A 33 -1.56 3.29 -13.08
C LEU A 33 -2.31 1.97 -12.90
N SER A 34 -2.75 1.37 -14.01
CA SER A 34 -3.47 0.10 -13.97
C SER A 34 -2.60 -1.04 -13.46
N TYR A 35 -1.32 -1.08 -13.80
CA TYR A 35 -0.37 -2.07 -13.27
C TYR A 35 -0.18 -1.93 -11.74
N LEU A 36 -0.28 -0.71 -11.22
CA LEU A 36 -0.23 -0.42 -9.79
C LEU A 36 -1.58 -0.64 -9.06
N GLU A 37 -2.63 -1.01 -9.80
CA GLU A 37 -4.03 -1.09 -9.33
C GLU A 37 -4.59 0.26 -8.83
N LEU A 38 -4.07 1.38 -9.33
CA LEU A 38 -4.50 2.73 -8.99
C LEU A 38 -5.52 3.27 -10.01
N ASN A 39 -6.60 2.53 -10.21
CA ASN A 39 -7.60 2.77 -11.28
C ASN A 39 -8.79 3.65 -10.86
N SER A 40 -8.70 4.36 -9.74
CA SER A 40 -9.78 5.28 -9.37
C SER A 40 -9.80 6.49 -10.31
N VAL A 41 -11.00 7.05 -10.52
CA VAL A 41 -11.18 8.25 -11.35
C VAL A 41 -10.32 9.41 -10.84
N GLU A 42 -10.17 9.53 -9.52
CA GLU A 42 -9.27 10.50 -8.88
C GLU A 42 -7.82 10.38 -9.37
N TYR A 43 -7.26 9.16 -9.45
CA TYR A 43 -5.88 8.97 -9.90
C TYR A 43 -5.71 9.15 -11.40
N ILE A 44 -6.71 8.75 -12.19
CA ILE A 44 -6.75 9.03 -13.63
C ILE A 44 -6.72 10.54 -13.85
N GLN A 45 -7.59 11.29 -13.16
CA GLN A 45 -7.61 12.75 -13.22
C GLN A 45 -6.28 13.37 -12.75
N LYS A 46 -5.67 12.82 -11.69
CA LYS A 46 -4.36 13.27 -11.19
C LYS A 46 -3.26 13.12 -12.25
N VAL A 47 -3.22 12.01 -12.99
CA VAL A 47 -2.28 11.82 -14.12
C VAL A 47 -2.58 12.77 -15.26
N LEU A 48 -3.84 12.89 -15.67
CA LEU A 48 -4.21 13.78 -16.76
C LEU A 48 -3.90 15.26 -16.44
N ALA A 49 -3.97 15.64 -15.16
CA ALA A 49 -3.59 16.98 -14.71
C ALA A 49 -2.06 17.20 -14.67
N ASN A 50 -1.27 16.18 -14.33
CA ASN A 50 0.19 16.24 -14.33
C ASN A 50 0.82 14.86 -14.56
N ILE A 51 1.12 14.58 -15.82
CA ILE A 51 1.66 13.28 -16.27
C ILE A 51 3.01 12.99 -15.62
N THR A 52 3.87 14.01 -15.50
CA THR A 52 5.23 13.85 -14.94
C THR A 52 5.23 13.46 -13.46
N LEU A 53 4.12 13.69 -12.75
CA LEU A 53 4.00 13.33 -11.34
C LEU A 53 4.04 11.82 -11.15
N LEU A 54 3.40 11.05 -12.03
CA LEU A 54 3.44 9.59 -11.95
C LEU A 54 4.86 9.08 -12.20
N ASP A 55 5.59 9.65 -13.15
CA ASP A 55 6.96 9.25 -13.45
C ASP A 55 7.90 9.50 -12.27
N GLN A 56 7.74 10.65 -11.61
CA GLN A 56 8.52 11.01 -10.42
C GLN A 56 8.26 10.04 -9.26
N ASP A 57 6.99 9.65 -9.07
CA ASP A 57 6.58 8.76 -7.98
C ASP A 57 6.73 7.26 -8.32
N ALA A 58 6.87 6.92 -9.61
CA ALA A 58 6.80 5.56 -10.15
C ALA A 58 7.67 4.56 -9.38
N CYS A 59 8.94 4.92 -9.16
CA CYS A 59 9.90 4.04 -8.48
C CYS A 59 9.47 3.76 -7.04
N ALA A 60 9.03 4.79 -6.31
CA ALA A 60 8.61 4.67 -4.92
C ALA A 60 7.26 3.93 -4.80
N LEU A 61 6.30 4.21 -5.70
CA LEU A 61 5.01 3.52 -5.77
C LEU A 61 5.19 2.03 -6.04
N ASN A 62 6.06 1.65 -6.99
CA ASN A 62 6.35 0.25 -7.28
C ASN A 62 6.89 -0.49 -6.05
N LYS A 63 7.84 0.12 -5.32
CA LYS A 63 8.39 -0.46 -4.09
C LYS A 63 7.32 -0.62 -3.01
N LEU A 64 6.49 0.40 -2.80
CA LEU A 64 5.40 0.35 -1.81
C LEU A 64 4.31 -0.65 -2.21
N ARG A 65 4.05 -0.81 -3.50
CA ARG A 65 3.15 -1.83 -4.03
C ARG A 65 3.66 -3.24 -3.75
N VAL A 66 4.96 -3.49 -3.89
CA VAL A 66 5.59 -4.76 -3.49
C VAL A 66 5.42 -5.00 -1.99
N VAL A 67 5.58 -3.97 -1.15
CA VAL A 67 5.33 -4.07 0.29
C VAL A 67 3.87 -4.42 0.59
N TYR A 68 2.93 -3.71 -0.03
CA TYR A 68 1.50 -4.01 0.07
C TYR A 68 1.21 -5.48 -0.27
N SER A 69 1.67 -5.97 -1.42
CA SER A 69 1.47 -7.37 -1.85
C SER A 69 2.05 -8.39 -0.88
N LYS A 70 3.21 -8.10 -0.26
CA LYS A 70 3.80 -8.99 0.76
C LYS A 70 2.94 -9.05 2.02
N ILE A 71 2.42 -7.91 2.47
CA ILE A 71 1.56 -7.85 3.66
C ILE A 71 0.23 -8.56 3.38
N THR A 72 -0.42 -8.31 2.24
CA THR A 72 -1.69 -8.95 1.89
C THR A 72 -1.55 -10.46 1.81
N GLN A 73 -0.49 -10.96 1.16
CA GLN A 73 -0.20 -12.40 1.09
C GLN A 73 -0.07 -13.03 2.49
N GLN A 74 0.56 -12.32 3.43
CA GLN A 74 0.77 -12.79 4.81
C GLN A 74 -0.50 -12.71 5.67
N ILE A 75 -1.39 -11.76 5.38
CA ILE A 75 -2.73 -11.71 5.98
C ILE A 75 -3.56 -12.89 5.49
N GLU A 76 -3.60 -13.11 4.17
CA GLU A 76 -4.37 -14.19 3.52
C GLU A 76 -3.91 -15.58 3.95
N SER A 77 -2.60 -15.78 4.12
CA SER A 77 -2.04 -17.04 4.62
C SER A 77 -2.28 -17.25 6.12
N GLY A 78 -2.84 -16.26 6.82
CA GLY A 78 -3.06 -16.29 8.27
C GLY A 78 -1.79 -16.17 9.10
N GLN A 79 -0.64 -15.88 8.49
CA GLN A 79 0.66 -15.76 9.15
C GLN A 79 0.79 -14.50 10.02
N LEU A 80 -0.13 -13.53 9.87
CA LEU A 80 -0.21 -12.32 10.69
C LEU A 80 -1.29 -12.37 11.79
N LYS A 81 -1.88 -13.54 12.07
CA LYS A 81 -2.91 -13.67 13.13
C LYS A 81 -2.34 -13.45 14.53
N VAL A 82 -2.75 -12.37 15.18
CA VAL A 82 -2.37 -12.06 16.56
C VAL A 82 -3.32 -12.74 17.55
N HIS A 83 -2.78 -13.56 18.46
CA HIS A 83 -3.53 -14.20 19.55
C HIS A 83 -3.19 -13.55 20.91
N GLY A 84 -4.18 -13.15 21.70
CA GLY A 84 -3.98 -12.56 23.04
C GLY A 84 -4.31 -11.06 23.15
N LEU A 85 -4.32 -10.57 24.39
CA LEU A 85 -4.96 -9.32 24.82
C LEU A 85 -4.26 -8.00 24.43
N GLY A 86 -3.01 -8.01 23.93
CA GLY A 86 -2.25 -6.74 23.83
C GLY A 86 -1.25 -6.54 22.67
N GLY A 87 -1.23 -7.39 21.63
CA GLY A 87 -0.12 -7.38 20.65
C GLY A 87 -0.42 -6.89 19.23
N GLY A 88 -1.65 -6.46 18.92
CA GLY A 88 -2.03 -6.19 17.55
C GLY A 88 -3.13 -5.16 17.40
N SER A 89 -3.11 -4.49 16.26
CA SER A 89 -4.05 -3.45 15.86
C SER A 89 -4.98 -3.95 14.77
N ALA A 90 -6.23 -3.52 14.83
CA ALA A 90 -7.22 -3.82 13.80
C ALA A 90 -6.97 -2.93 12.59
N ILE A 91 -6.94 -3.50 11.39
CA ILE A 91 -6.90 -2.82 10.10
C ILE A 91 -8.15 -3.21 9.30
N THR A 92 -8.50 -2.43 8.28
CA THR A 92 -9.45 -2.87 7.26
C THR A 92 -8.68 -3.61 6.17
N PHE A 93 -9.08 -4.84 5.86
CA PHE A 93 -8.54 -5.63 4.75
C PHE A 93 -9.71 -6.24 3.98
N LYS A 94 -9.82 -5.93 2.68
CA LYS A 94 -10.94 -6.35 1.81
C LYS A 94 -12.32 -5.99 2.41
N GLY A 95 -12.41 -4.83 3.07
CA GLY A 95 -13.64 -4.37 3.73
C GLY A 95 -13.93 -5.01 5.10
N GLU A 96 -13.10 -5.95 5.57
CA GLU A 96 -13.27 -6.61 6.87
C GLU A 96 -12.23 -6.16 7.90
N ARG A 97 -12.61 -6.14 9.19
CA ARG A 97 -11.66 -5.83 10.27
C ARG A 97 -10.78 -7.04 10.57
N THR A 98 -9.48 -6.91 10.32
CA THR A 98 -8.47 -7.93 10.60
C THR A 98 -7.46 -7.45 11.64
N LYS A 99 -7.09 -8.29 12.60
CA LYS A 99 -6.09 -7.95 13.63
C LYS A 99 -4.69 -8.40 13.21
N VAL A 100 -3.76 -7.45 13.08
CA VAL A 100 -2.37 -7.67 12.65
C VAL A 100 -1.38 -7.12 13.70
N PRO A 101 -0.09 -7.48 13.66
CA PRO A 101 0.92 -6.91 14.55
C PRO A 101 0.99 -5.38 14.43
N GLU A 102 1.25 -4.69 15.55
CA GLU A 102 1.24 -3.22 15.63
C GLU A 102 2.07 -2.52 14.54
N GLY A 103 3.32 -2.94 14.33
CA GLY A 103 4.17 -2.32 13.30
C GLY A 103 3.67 -2.55 11.87
N ILE A 104 3.02 -3.68 11.60
CA ILE A 104 2.38 -3.93 10.30
C ILE A 104 1.20 -3.00 10.11
N SER A 105 0.40 -2.74 11.15
CA SER A 105 -0.70 -1.78 11.06
C SER A 105 -0.21 -0.36 10.76
N LYS A 106 0.94 0.05 11.32
CA LYS A 106 1.55 1.36 11.04
C LYS A 106 1.95 1.49 9.56
N ILE A 107 2.60 0.47 9.01
CA ILE A 107 2.92 0.42 7.57
C ILE A 107 1.63 0.45 6.74
N TRP A 108 0.64 -0.36 7.12
CA TRP A 108 -0.65 -0.46 6.44
C TRP A 108 -1.33 0.89 6.30
N TYR A 109 -1.43 1.66 7.38
CA TYR A 109 -2.09 2.97 7.38
C TYR A 109 -1.38 4.03 6.54
N GLU A 110 -0.07 3.91 6.36
CA GLU A 110 0.65 4.84 5.48
C GLU A 110 0.33 4.56 4.00
N ILE A 111 0.14 3.29 3.61
CA ILE A 111 0.07 2.85 2.20
C ILE A 111 -1.33 2.47 1.70
N THR A 112 -2.35 2.46 2.57
CA THR A 112 -3.72 2.05 2.18
C THR A 112 -4.76 3.13 2.46
N ASP A 113 -5.89 3.02 1.76
CA ASP A 113 -7.11 3.77 2.04
C ASP A 113 -7.90 3.17 3.23
N MET A 114 -9.06 3.75 3.55
CA MET A 114 -9.91 3.30 4.65
C MET A 114 -10.51 1.90 4.44
N GLN A 115 -10.57 1.43 3.19
CA GLN A 115 -11.08 0.13 2.77
C GLN A 115 -9.98 -0.94 2.73
N GLY A 116 -8.72 -0.53 2.87
CA GLY A 116 -7.55 -1.40 2.82
C GLY A 116 -6.99 -1.61 1.43
N ASN A 117 -7.33 -0.77 0.45
CA ASN A 117 -6.75 -0.81 -0.89
C ASN A 117 -5.46 0.02 -0.94
N PHE A 118 -4.52 -0.37 -1.79
CA PHE A 118 -3.33 0.44 -2.07
C PHE A 118 -3.72 1.81 -2.63
N ARG A 119 -3.05 2.88 -2.19
CA ARG A 119 -3.37 4.25 -2.59
C ARG A 119 -2.16 5.00 -3.12
N TRP A 120 -2.41 6.09 -3.86
CA TRP A 120 -1.36 7.03 -4.26
C TRP A 120 -1.30 8.19 -3.27
N MET A 121 -0.27 8.20 -2.42
CA MET A 121 -0.05 9.25 -1.42
C MET A 121 0.55 10.52 -2.04
N ASP A 122 0.26 11.69 -1.46
CA ASP A 122 0.79 12.97 -1.97
C ASP A 122 2.30 13.18 -1.76
N ASN A 123 2.91 12.45 -0.82
CA ASN A 123 4.36 12.47 -0.62
C ASN A 123 4.89 11.03 -0.54
N VAL A 124 4.90 10.35 -1.69
CA VAL A 124 5.28 8.94 -1.81
C VAL A 124 6.69 8.69 -1.27
N SER A 125 7.62 9.60 -1.52
CA SER A 125 9.01 9.50 -1.03
C SER A 125 9.12 9.56 0.49
N ALA A 126 8.36 10.45 1.16
CA ALA A 126 8.33 10.49 2.62
C ALA A 126 7.70 9.21 3.21
N VAL A 127 6.63 8.71 2.58
CA VAL A 127 6.00 7.45 2.99
C VAL A 127 6.96 6.27 2.83
N LEU A 128 7.68 6.19 1.71
CA LEU A 128 8.72 5.18 1.46
C LEU A 128 9.75 5.16 2.59
N ASN A 129 10.24 6.33 2.99
CA ASN A 129 11.20 6.46 4.09
C ASN A 129 10.61 6.02 5.44
N LYS A 130 9.37 6.40 5.75
CA LYS A 130 8.70 5.95 6.98
C LYS A 130 8.57 4.43 7.03
N VAL A 131 8.11 3.80 5.95
CA VAL A 131 7.97 2.34 5.86
C VAL A 131 9.33 1.67 6.01
N LYS A 132 10.37 2.21 5.36
CA LYS A 132 11.75 1.70 5.49
C LYS A 132 12.27 1.77 6.92
N VAL A 133 12.06 2.89 7.61
CA VAL A 133 12.46 3.07 9.02
C VAL A 133 11.71 2.09 9.93
N GLU A 134 10.39 1.97 9.78
CA GLU A 134 9.58 1.05 10.59
C GLU A 134 9.99 -0.42 10.37
N ALA A 135 10.26 -0.80 9.12
CA ALA A 135 10.72 -2.14 8.77
C ALA A 135 12.12 -2.42 9.32
N ASN A 136 13.07 -1.50 9.19
CA ASN A 136 14.45 -1.66 9.69
C ASN A 136 14.50 -1.79 11.20
N ASN A 137 13.74 -0.96 11.92
CA ASN A 137 13.67 -0.98 13.37
C ASN A 137 13.15 -2.32 13.91
N ARG A 138 12.38 -3.07 13.11
CA ARG A 138 11.70 -4.30 13.54
C ARG A 138 12.22 -5.58 12.88
N SER A 139 12.97 -5.48 11.78
CA SER A 139 13.62 -6.63 11.12
C SER A 139 14.81 -7.18 11.91
N GLY A 140 15.28 -6.45 12.92
CA GLY A 140 16.50 -6.80 13.66
C GLY A 140 17.79 -6.44 12.91
N TYR A 141 17.70 -5.62 11.86
CA TYR A 141 18.87 -5.08 11.16
C TYR A 141 19.65 -4.16 12.11
N ARG A 142 20.68 -4.70 12.75
CA ARG A 142 21.64 -3.97 13.60
C ARG A 142 22.58 -3.12 12.73
N GLY A 143 22.04 -2.04 12.18
CA GLY A 143 22.81 -0.88 11.75
C GLY A 143 22.62 0.23 12.78
N LEU A 144 23.53 0.27 13.77
CA LEU A 144 23.68 1.26 14.84
C LEU A 144 22.72 1.21 16.05
N THR A 145 23.37 1.03 17.21
CA THR A 145 22.94 1.12 18.62
C THR A 145 22.17 -0.05 19.23
N ALA A 146 22.88 -0.71 20.16
CA ALA A 146 22.42 -1.77 21.02
C ALA A 146 21.47 -1.24 22.11
N ILE A 147 20.40 -2.00 22.39
CA ILE A 147 19.90 -2.47 23.69
C ILE A 147 18.46 -2.97 23.44
N GLY A 148 18.17 -4.23 23.83
CA GLY A 148 16.81 -4.78 23.77
C GLY A 148 16.79 -6.29 23.52
N LEU A 149 17.30 -7.06 24.49
CA LEU A 149 17.10 -8.50 24.57
C LEU A 149 15.68 -8.80 25.13
N PHE A 150 15.03 -9.81 24.53
CA PHE A 150 13.84 -10.58 24.97
C PHE A 150 12.42 -9.97 24.79
N PHE A 151 11.56 -10.66 24.02
CA PHE A 151 10.32 -11.38 24.42
C PHE A 151 9.49 -11.82 23.16
N GLY A 152 9.20 -13.12 22.99
CA GLY A 152 8.13 -13.62 22.07
C GLY A 152 8.48 -14.66 20.98
N SER A 153 9.23 -15.72 21.31
CA SER A 153 10.06 -16.54 20.40
C SER A 153 9.42 -17.47 19.33
N TYR A 154 8.15 -17.30 18.92
CA TYR A 154 7.63 -18.01 17.71
C TYR A 154 6.71 -17.15 16.82
N ARG A 155 6.00 -16.17 17.39
CA ARG A 155 5.20 -15.17 16.64
C ARG A 155 6.06 -14.11 15.96
N ASP A 156 7.25 -13.94 16.48
CA ASP A 156 8.24 -12.93 16.13
C ASP A 156 9.02 -13.31 14.87
N ALA A 157 9.27 -14.60 14.60
CA ALA A 157 10.10 -15.02 13.46
C ALA A 157 9.45 -14.71 12.10
N GLN A 158 8.17 -15.05 11.90
CA GLN A 158 7.46 -14.77 10.64
C GLN A 158 7.26 -13.26 10.44
N THR A 159 6.90 -12.53 11.50
CA THR A 159 6.73 -11.08 11.42
C THR A 159 8.08 -10.37 11.19
N LYS A 160 9.17 -10.83 11.82
CA LYS A 160 10.54 -10.34 11.58
C LYS A 160 11.03 -10.65 10.18
N ASP A 161 10.77 -11.85 9.68
CA ASP A 161 11.07 -12.24 8.30
C ASP A 161 10.31 -11.34 7.32
N LEU A 162 9.03 -11.02 7.58
CA LEU A 162 8.29 -10.04 6.81
C LEU A 162 8.93 -8.66 6.86
N TYR A 163 9.31 -8.14 8.04
CA TYR A 163 10.01 -6.85 8.13
C TYR A 163 11.36 -6.86 7.38
N SER A 164 12.10 -7.97 7.41
CA SER A 164 13.33 -8.16 6.65
C SER A 164 13.08 -8.12 5.14
N LYS A 165 12.06 -8.86 4.68
CA LYS A 165 11.63 -8.87 3.26
C LYS A 165 11.11 -7.51 2.78
N ILE A 166 10.45 -6.76 3.66
CA ILE A 166 10.02 -5.37 3.38
C ILE A 166 11.26 -4.49 3.26
N SER A 167 12.17 -4.51 4.25
CA SER A 167 13.41 -3.73 4.23
C SER A 167 14.25 -3.98 2.97
N GLN A 168 14.41 -5.24 2.56
CA GLN A 168 15.14 -5.60 1.34
C GLN A 168 14.47 -5.15 0.05
N ALA A 169 13.14 -4.98 0.05
CA ALA A 169 12.40 -4.50 -1.12
C ALA A 169 12.43 -2.98 -1.28
N LEU A 170 12.93 -2.24 -0.27
CA LEU A 170 12.90 -0.76 -0.20
C LEU A 170 14.27 -0.10 -0.38
#